data_AF-A0A1V3X6T1-F1
#
_entry.id   AF-A0A1V3X6T1-F1
#
_cell.length_a   1.000
_cell.length_b   1.000
_cell.length_c   1.000
_cell.angle_alpha   90.00
_cell.angle_beta   90.00
_cell.angle_gamma   90.00
#
_symmetry.space_group_name_H-M   'P 1'
#
loop_
_entity.id
_entity.type
_entity.pdbx_description
1 polymer ?
#
loop_
_entity_poly.entity_id
_entity_poly.type
_entity_poly.pdbx_seq_one_letter_code
_entity_poly.pdbx_strand_id
1 'polypeptide(L)'
;MLQYETLSTDPAKAMQAIYSFLGEPVFDHDFGHVEYDVTEFDERAGTPGLHTVRPTVTAEPRDTLLPPDLFNRFIHDAFWRDPERIPAGLTVV
;
A
#
# COMPACT_ATOMS: atom_id res chain seq x y z
N MET A 1 -3.71 -3.81 -11.45
CA MET A 1 -4.17 -3.08 -10.26
C MET A 1 -3.30 -3.51 -9.09
N LEU A 2 -2.51 -2.60 -8.53
CA LEU A 2 -1.69 -2.88 -7.36
C LEU A 2 -2.50 -2.66 -6.08
N GLN A 3 -2.48 -3.61 -5.17
CA GLN A 3 -3.16 -3.54 -3.88
C GLN A 3 -2.23 -3.03 -2.77
N TYR A 4 -2.80 -2.27 -1.84
CA TYR A 4 -2.11 -1.84 -0.63
C TYR A 4 -1.65 -3.05 0.21
N GLU A 5 -2.50 -4.07 0.30
CA GLU A 5 -2.22 -5.30 1.03
C GLU A 5 -0.98 -6.00 0.47
N THR A 6 -0.83 -6.10 -0.85
CA THR A 6 0.36 -6.70 -1.46
C THR A 6 1.59 -5.84 -1.22
N LEU A 7 1.49 -4.51 -1.39
CA LEU A 7 2.63 -3.62 -1.12
C LEU A 7 3.11 -3.68 0.33
N SER A 8 2.19 -3.82 1.30
CA SER A 8 2.53 -3.79 2.72
C SER A 8 2.94 -5.17 3.29
N THR A 9 2.51 -6.27 2.68
CA THR A 9 2.82 -7.64 3.13
C THR A 9 3.90 -8.33 2.29
N ASP A 10 4.03 -7.99 1.01
CA ASP A 10 5.03 -8.49 0.06
C ASP A 10 5.50 -7.35 -0.88
N PRO A 11 6.25 -6.38 -0.33
CA PRO A 11 6.67 -5.20 -1.09
C PRO A 11 7.57 -5.55 -2.29
N ALA A 12 8.33 -6.64 -2.22
CA ALA A 12 9.16 -7.11 -3.33
C ALA A 12 8.31 -7.49 -4.55
N LYS A 13 7.24 -8.27 -4.33
CA LYS A 13 6.30 -8.64 -5.39
C LYS A 13 5.58 -7.41 -5.96
N ALA A 14 5.18 -6.48 -5.11
CA ALA A 14 4.54 -5.23 -5.54
C ALA A 14 5.47 -4.41 -6.46
N MET A 15 6.71 -4.18 -6.04
CA MET A 15 7.70 -3.44 -6.83
C MET A 15 8.05 -4.15 -8.14
N GLN A 16 8.19 -5.48 -8.13
CA GLN A 16 8.43 -6.27 -9.33
C GLN A 16 7.31 -6.10 -10.37
N ALA A 17 6.05 -6.05 -9.92
CA ALA A 17 4.92 -5.80 -10.82
C ALA A 17 4.94 -4.39 -11.40
N ILE A 18 5.34 -3.38 -10.63
CA ILE A 18 5.52 -2.01 -11.14
C ILE A 18 6.60 -1.98 -12.22
N TYR A 19 7.77 -2.57 -11.96
CA TYR A 19 8.86 -2.65 -12.96
C TYR A 19 8.42 -3.38 -14.22
N SER A 20 7.73 -4.52 -14.07
CA SER A 20 7.21 -5.29 -15.20
C SER A 20 6.19 -4.51 -16.02
N PHE A 21 5.33 -3.73 -15.35
CA PHE A 21 4.34 -2.86 -16.01
C PHE A 21 5.00 -1.71 -16.77
N LEU A 22 6.03 -1.08 -16.20
CA LEU A 22 6.76 0.02 -16.81
C LEU A 22 7.75 -0.44 -17.89
N GLY A 23 8.16 -1.71 -17.88
CA GLY A 23 9.22 -2.22 -18.76
C GLY A 23 10.62 -1.77 -18.35
N GLU A 24 10.82 -1.42 -17.08
CA GLU A 24 12.06 -0.87 -16.54
C GLU A 24 12.86 -1.94 -15.76
N PRO A 25 14.19 -1.81 -15.66
CA PRO A 25 15.00 -2.74 -14.89
C PRO A 25 14.67 -2.65 -13.40
N VAL A 26 14.72 -3.80 -12.72
CA VAL A 26 14.47 -3.89 -11.27
C VAL A 26 15.62 -3.24 -10.51
N PHE A 27 15.28 -2.38 -9.57
CA PHE A 27 16.19 -1.89 -8.53
C PHE A 27 16.08 -2.77 -7.28
N ASP A 28 17.20 -2.97 -6.59
CA ASP A 28 17.26 -3.73 -5.34
C ASP A 28 16.84 -2.83 -4.16
N HIS A 29 15.56 -2.89 -3.80
CA HIS A 29 14.97 -2.06 -2.74
C HIS A 29 15.23 -2.67 -1.36
N ASP A 30 15.68 -1.85 -0.42
CA ASP A 30 15.72 -2.20 1.00
C ASP A 30 14.42 -1.78 1.71
N PHE A 31 13.46 -2.72 1.80
CA PHE A 31 12.19 -2.49 2.48
C PHE A 31 12.31 -2.42 4.01
N GLY A 32 13.48 -2.75 4.57
CA GLY A 32 13.80 -2.62 5.98
C GLY A 32 14.36 -1.25 6.36
N HIS A 33 14.74 -0.44 5.37
CA HIS A 33 15.42 0.84 5.57
C HIS A 33 14.89 1.95 4.64
N VAL A 34 13.65 2.36 4.89
CA VAL A 34 13.01 3.50 4.24
C VAL A 34 13.35 4.78 5.00
N GLU A 35 14.00 5.73 4.31
CA GLU A 35 14.34 7.03 4.88
C GLU A 35 13.55 8.14 4.17
N TYR A 36 12.96 9.02 4.97
CA TYR A 36 12.29 10.22 4.50
C TYR A 36 12.38 11.29 5.58
N ASP A 37 13.05 12.39 5.26
CA ASP A 37 13.18 13.54 6.16
C ASP A 37 12.54 14.78 5.54
N VAL A 38 11.49 15.25 6.19
CA VAL A 38 10.81 16.52 5.91
C VAL A 38 10.57 17.31 7.19
N THR A 39 11.45 17.13 8.18
CA THR A 39 11.33 17.75 9.50
C THR A 39 11.20 19.28 9.39
N GLU A 40 11.99 19.93 8.54
CA GLU A 40 11.92 21.38 8.35
C GLU A 40 10.53 21.84 7.88
N PHE A 41 9.89 21.07 6.99
CA PHE A 41 8.56 21.39 6.51
C PHE A 41 7.52 21.28 7.64
N ASP A 42 7.59 20.20 8.42
CA ASP A 42 6.71 19.96 9.56
C ASP A 42 6.84 21.01 10.65
N GLU A 43 8.08 21.43 10.95
CA GLU A 43 8.34 22.52 11.90
C GLU A 43 7.73 23.84 11.44
N ARG A 44 7.92 24.18 10.15
CA ARG A 44 7.35 25.41 9.56
C ARG A 44 5.83 25.38 9.49
N ALA A 45 5.23 24.20 9.33
CA ALA A 45 3.78 24.02 9.32
C ALA A 45 3.18 23.97 10.74
N GLY A 46 4.00 23.94 11.80
CA GLY A 46 3.52 23.78 13.17
C GLY A 46 2.97 22.37 13.46
N THR A 47 3.41 21.37 12.70
CA THR A 47 2.99 19.97 12.82
C THR A 47 4.21 19.03 12.95
N PRO A 48 5.02 19.15 14.03
CA PRO A 48 6.26 18.38 14.15
C PRO A 48 6.01 16.87 14.06
N GLY A 49 6.70 16.22 13.13
CA GLY A 49 6.67 14.77 12.94
C GLY A 49 5.41 14.23 12.24
N LEU A 50 4.53 15.09 11.72
CA LEU A 50 3.32 14.69 11.00
C LEU A 50 3.62 13.77 9.81
N HIS A 51 4.74 14.00 9.13
CA HIS A 51 5.17 13.22 7.98
C HIS A 51 6.28 12.21 8.31
N THR A 52 6.41 11.81 9.58
CA THR A 52 7.37 10.77 9.98
C THR A 52 7.01 9.44 9.31
N VAL A 53 7.96 8.88 8.56
CA VAL A 53 7.84 7.57 7.92
C VAL A 53 8.55 6.52 8.77
N ARG A 54 7.93 5.35 8.95
CA ARG A 54 8.58 4.21 9.62
C ARG A 54 9.63 3.59 8.69
N PRO A 55 10.77 3.10 9.22
CA PRO A 55 11.85 2.58 8.40
C PRO A 55 11.52 1.26 7.70
N THR A 56 10.59 0.46 8.23
CA THR A 56 10.27 -0.87 7.68
C THR A 56 8.89 -0.86 7.06
N VAL A 57 8.78 -1.33 5.82
CA VAL A 57 7.50 -1.57 5.16
C VAL A 57 6.86 -2.82 5.77
N THR A 58 5.79 -2.62 6.53
CA THR A 58 5.04 -3.70 7.18
C THR A 58 3.55 -3.38 7.22
N ALA A 59 2.71 -4.40 7.03
CA ALA A 59 1.28 -4.27 7.28
C ALA A 59 1.01 -4.13 8.79
N GLU A 60 0.28 -3.07 9.17
CA GLU A 60 -0.27 -2.91 10.52
C GLU A 60 -1.77 -3.27 10.48
N PRO A 61 -2.20 -4.35 11.15
CA PRO A 61 -3.62 -4.67 11.23
C PRO A 61 -4.35 -3.58 12.02
N ARG A 62 -5.49 -3.14 11.49
CA ARG A 62 -6.33 -2.13 12.14
C ARG A 62 -7.76 -2.61 12.12
N ASP A 63 -8.38 -2.61 13.29
CA ASP A 63 -9.82 -2.82 13.37
C ASP A 63 -10.53 -1.59 12.81
N THR A 64 -11.59 -1.85 12.05
CA THR A 64 -12.44 -0.78 11.53
C THR A 64 -13.17 -0.09 12.70
N LEU A 65 -13.24 1.24 12.65
CA LEU A 65 -14.10 2.01 13.55
C LEU A 65 -15.57 2.03 13.07
N LEU A 66 -15.84 1.48 11.88
CA LEU A 66 -17.19 1.41 11.34
C LEU A 66 -18.00 0.31 12.05
N PRO A 67 -19.31 0.52 12.26
CA PRO A 67 -20.21 -0.52 12.74
C PRO A 67 -20.12 -1.80 11.89
N PRO A 68 -20.16 -3.01 12.50
CA PRO A 68 -19.96 -4.26 11.79
C PRO A 68 -20.95 -4.50 10.64
N ASP A 69 -22.21 -4.07 10.81
CA ASP A 69 -23.26 -4.16 9.80
C ASP A 69 -22.93 -3.29 8.57
N LEU A 70 -22.44 -2.07 8.79
CA LEU A 70 -22.00 -1.19 7.72
C LEU A 70 -20.77 -1.74 6.99
N PHE A 71 -19.79 -2.23 7.75
CA PHE A 71 -18.57 -2.78 7.17
C PHE A 71 -18.83 -4.04 6.35
N ASN A 72 -19.57 -5.00 6.91
CA ASN A 72 -19.88 -6.27 6.26
C ASN A 72 -20.74 -6.09 4.99
N ARG A 73 -21.54 -5.02 4.92
CA ARG A 73 -22.31 -4.68 3.73
C ARG A 73 -21.42 -4.41 2.51
N PHE A 74 -20.27 -3.77 2.69
CA PHE A 74 -19.47 -3.24 1.58
C PHE A 74 -18.11 -3.91 1.40
N ILE A 75 -17.61 -4.66 2.39
CA ILE A 75 -16.26 -5.26 2.35
C ILE A 75 -16.04 -6.23 1.17
N HIS A 76 -17.12 -6.74 0.59
CA HIS A 76 -17.13 -7.66 -0.56
C HIS A 76 -17.52 -6.99 -1.89
N ASP A 77 -17.81 -5.69 -1.89
CA ASP A 77 -18.23 -4.98 -3.11
C ASP A 77 -17.04 -4.61 -4.03
N ALA A 78 -15.82 -4.63 -3.48
CA ALA A 78 -14.59 -4.43 -4.22
C ALA A 78 -14.38 -5.57 -5.24
N PHE A 79 -14.62 -5.31 -6.53
CA PHE A 79 -14.56 -6.33 -7.58
C PHE A 79 -13.20 -7.04 -7.68
N TRP A 80 -12.09 -6.37 -7.32
CA TRP A 80 -10.75 -6.94 -7.35
C TRP A 80 -10.49 -7.98 -6.24
N ARG A 81 -11.42 -8.14 -5.29
CA ARG A 81 -11.41 -9.20 -4.27
C ARG A 81 -12.19 -10.44 -4.68
N ASP A 82 -12.94 -10.38 -5.78
CA ASP A 82 -13.71 -11.48 -6.33
C ASP A 82 -13.12 -11.88 -7.70
N PRO A 83 -12.41 -13.02 -7.79
CA PRO A 83 -11.78 -13.47 -9.03
C PRO A 83 -12.74 -13.58 -10.22
N GLU A 84 -14.03 -13.86 -9.99
CA GLU A 84 -15.04 -13.96 -11.05
C GLU A 84 -15.45 -12.59 -11.60
N ARG A 85 -15.22 -11.51 -10.85
CA ARG A 85 -15.55 -10.13 -11.24
C ARG A 85 -14.36 -9.34 -11.78
N ILE A 86 -13.16 -9.92 -11.77
CA ILE A 86 -11.98 -9.28 -12.36
C ILE A 86 -12.13 -9.25 -13.89
N PRO A 87 -12.11 -8.07 -14.53
CA PRO A 87 -12.20 -7.96 -15.98
C PRO A 87 -11.06 -8.72 -16.68
N ALA A 88 -11.36 -9.31 -17.84
CA ALA A 88 -10.35 -9.97 -18.66
C ALA A 88 -9.19 -9.00 -18.98
N GLY A 89 -7.95 -9.47 -18.80
CA GLY A 89 -6.74 -8.68 -19.02
C GLY A 89 -6.33 -7.80 -17.84
N LEU A 90 -7.12 -7.68 -16.78
CA LEU A 90 -6.70 -6.99 -15.56
C LEU A 90 -5.95 -7.95 -14.63
N THR A 91 -4.65 -7.75 -14.47
CA THR A 91 -3.88 -8.40 -13.40
C THR A 91 -4.08 -7.63 -12.10
N VAL A 92 -4.55 -8.30 -11.05
CA VAL A 92 -4.54 -7.78 -9.67
C VAL A 92 -3.28 -8.31 -9.00
N VAL A 93 -2.47 -7.38 -8.49
CA VAL A 93 -1.22 -7.66 -7.79
C VAL A 93 -1.38 -7.26 -6.35
#